data_AF-A0A534JE78-F1
#
_entry.id   AF-A0A534JE78-F1
#
_cell.length_a   1.000
_cell.length_b   1.000
_cell.length_c   1.000
_cell.angle_alpha   90.00
_cell.angle_beta   90.00
_cell.angle_gamma   90.00
#
_symmetry.space_group_name_H-M   'P 1'
#
loop_
_entity.id
_entity.type
_entity.pdbx_description
1 polymer ?
#
loop_
_entity_poly.entity_id
_entity_poly.type
_entity_poly.pdbx_seq_one_letter_code
_entity_poly.pdbx_strand_id
1 'polypeptide(L)' 'MTAELEPPEQERERFRLPPFLDMGSLKLEDLEFDLEREVNRLRADVEFQAAIPGMTRRP' A
#
# COMPACT_ATOMS: atom_id res chain seq x y z
N MET A 1 -28.09 -1.45 42.19
CA MET A 1 -27.53 -0.38 41.33
C MET A 1 -27.36 -0.98 39.95
N THR A 2 -28.32 -0.75 39.06
CA THR A 2 -28.29 -1.21 37.67
C THR A 2 -27.61 -0.12 36.85
N ALA A 3 -26.47 -0.45 36.23
CA ALA A 3 -25.88 0.41 35.22
C ALA A 3 -26.73 0.28 33.95
N GLU A 4 -27.50 1.32 33.66
CA GLU A 4 -28.13 1.47 32.34
C GLU A 4 -27.00 1.73 31.35
N LEU A 5 -26.68 0.73 30.53
CA LEU A 5 -25.82 0.88 29.37
C LEU A 5 -26.65 1.57 28.30
N GLU A 6 -26.49 2.87 28.13
CA GLU A 6 -27.00 3.56 26.94
C GLU A 6 -26.35 2.94 25.70
N PRO A 7 -27.13 2.55 24.67
CA PRO A 7 -26.57 2.06 23.42
C PRO A 7 -25.84 3.23 22.73
N PRO A 8 -24.61 3.03 22.20
CA PRO A 8 -23.89 4.08 21.51
C PRO A 8 -24.47 4.25 20.09
N GLU A 9 -25.68 4.78 19.99
CA GLU A 9 -26.30 5.18 18.72
C GLU A 9 -26.17 6.70 18.51
N GLN A 10 -24.95 7.21 18.69
CA GLN A 10 -24.59 8.43 17.97
C GLN A 10 -24.39 8.01 16.52
N GLU A 11 -25.24 8.51 15.62
CA GLU A 11 -25.01 8.49 14.18
C GLU A 11 -23.60 9.03 13.93
N ARG A 12 -22.63 8.12 13.81
CA ARG A 12 -21.28 8.49 13.42
C ARG A 12 -21.43 9.10 12.04
N GLU A 13 -21.14 10.39 11.92
CA GLU A 13 -21.03 11.05 10.62
C GLU A 13 -20.18 10.14 9.75
N ARG A 14 -20.79 9.56 8.71
CA ARG A 14 -20.10 8.65 7.81
C ARG A 14 -19.07 9.49 7.10
N PHE A 15 -17.84 9.48 7.60
CA PHE A 15 -16.70 10.13 6.96
C PHE A 15 -16.63 9.58 5.53
N ARG A 16 -17.05 10.38 4.55
CA ARG A 16 -16.90 10.06 3.14
C ARG A 16 -15.56 10.61 2.70
N LEU A 17 -14.66 9.71 2.34
CA LEU A 17 -13.40 10.09 1.72
C LEU A 17 -13.70 10.89 0.44
N PRO A 18 -13.04 12.04 0.23
CA PRO A 18 -13.09 12.73 -1.05
C PRO A 18 -12.65 11.81 -2.19
N PRO A 19 -13.19 11.94 -3.43
CA PRO A 19 -12.88 11.02 -4.53
C PRO A 19 -11.39 10.94 -4.88
N PHE A 20 -10.64 12.02 -4.67
CA PHE A 20 -9.19 12.05 -4.91
C PHE A 20 -8.37 11.35 -3.81
N LEU A 21 -9.01 11.01 -2.69
CA LEU A 21 -8.47 10.19 -1.59
C LEU A 21 -9.14 8.82 -1.52
N ASP A 22 -10.04 8.50 -2.46
CA ASP A 22 -10.59 7.16 -2.60
C ASP A 22 -9.52 6.28 -3.25
N MET A 23 -8.68 5.69 -2.40
CA MET A 23 -7.66 4.71 -2.81
C MET A 23 -8.30 3.37 -3.22
N GLY A 24 -9.64 3.29 -3.28
CA GLY A 24 -10.38 2.06 -3.47
C GLY A 24 -10.32 1.15 -2.25
N SER A 25 -10.99 0.00 -2.35
CA SER A 25 -10.80 -1.08 -1.37
C SER A 25 -9.53 -1.84 -1.71
N LEU A 26 -8.57 -1.83 -0.79
CA LEU A 26 -7.37 -2.65 -0.88
C LEU A 26 -7.77 -4.13 -0.81
N LYS A 27 -7.39 -4.93 -1.81
CA LYS A 27 -7.61 -6.37 -1.79
C LYS A 27 -6.45 -7.07 -1.11
N LEU A 28 -6.68 -8.29 -0.59
CA LEU A 28 -5.60 -9.08 0.01
C LEU A 28 -4.51 -9.39 -1.02
N GLU A 29 -4.91 -9.63 -2.26
CA GLU A 29 -3.97 -9.83 -3.38
C GLU A 29 -3.05 -8.61 -3.63
N ASP A 30 -3.50 -7.40 -3.29
CA ASP A 30 -2.68 -6.18 -3.41
C ASP A 30 -1.61 -6.07 -2.30
N LEU A 31 -1.80 -6.84 -1.22
CA LEU A 31 -0.87 -6.94 -0.09
C LEU A 31 0.12 -8.11 -0.24
N GLU A 32 -0.08 -8.98 -1.22
CA GLU A 32 0.80 -10.10 -1.48
C GLU A 32 2.11 -9.60 -2.09
N PHE A 33 3.17 -9.62 -1.28
CA PHE A 33 4.50 -9.28 -1.72
C PHE A 33 5.28 -10.54 -2.09
N ASP A 34 5.40 -10.80 -3.39
CA ASP A 34 6.23 -11.88 -3.92
C ASP A 34 7.71 -11.47 -3.92
N LEU A 35 8.46 -11.98 -2.94
CA LEU A 35 9.89 -11.73 -2.78
C LEU A 35 10.73 -12.22 -3.98
N GLU A 36 10.39 -13.36 -4.57
CA GLU A 36 11.18 -13.91 -5.68
C GLU A 36 11.00 -13.05 -6.94
N ARG A 37 9.76 -12.67 -7.24
CA ARG A 37 9.43 -11.75 -8.33
C ARG A 37 10.15 -10.41 -8.15
N GLU A 38 10.14 -9.87 -6.93
CA GLU A 38 10.80 -8.60 -6.64
C GLU A 38 12.33 -8.69 -6.76
N VAL A 39 12.95 -9.74 -6.22
CA VAL A 39 14.39 -9.99 -6.37
C VAL A 39 14.77 -10.12 -7.85
N ASN A 40 13.95 -10.81 -8.65
CA ASN A 40 14.19 -10.93 -10.08
C ASN A 40 14.07 -9.59 -10.81
N ARG A 41 13.09 -8.75 -10.45
CA ARG A 41 12.96 -7.37 -10.96
C ARG A 41 14.21 -6.55 -10.65
N LEU A 42 14.64 -6.52 -9.39
CA LEU A 42 15.81 -5.75 -8.97
C LEU A 42 17.10 -6.24 -9.65
N ARG A 43 17.26 -7.54 -9.85
CA ARG A 43 18.40 -8.09 -10.60
C ARG A 43 18.38 -7.66 -12.07
N ALA A 44 17.22 -7.75 -12.73
CA ALA A 44 17.07 -7.29 -14.10
C ALA A 44 17.35 -5.78 -14.23
N ASP A 45 16.93 -4.97 -13.26
CA ASP A 45 17.24 -3.54 -13.23
C ASP A 45 18.74 -3.29 -13.06
N VAL A 46 19.44 -4.07 -12.23
CA VAL A 46 20.91 -3.97 -12.08
C VAL A 46 21.64 -4.37 -13.36
N GLU A 47 21.20 -5.43 -14.03
CA GLU A 47 21.75 -5.87 -15.31
C GLU A 47 21.50 -4.82 -16.42
N PHE A 48 20.30 -4.22 -16.45
CA PHE A 48 19.98 -3.12 -17.35
C PHE A 48 20.86 -1.89 -17.09
N GLN A 49 21.09 -1.51 -15.83
CA GLN A 49 22.00 -0.42 -15.48
C GLN A 49 23.45 -0.71 -15.87
N ALA A 50 23.90 -1.96 -15.75
CA ALA A 50 25.25 -2.37 -16.18
C ALA A 50 25.41 -2.37 -17.71
N ALA A 51 24.31 -2.59 -18.45
CA ALA A 51 24.27 -2.59 -19.90
C ALA A 51 24.24 -1.17 -20.52
N ILE A 52 24.02 -0.11 -19.72
CA ILE A 52 24.05 1.29 -20.18
C ILE A 52 25.46 1.86 -19.98
N PRO A 53 26.24 2.09 -21.06
CA PRO A 53 27.57 2.67 -20.94
C PRO A 53 27.48 4.09 -20.37
N GLY A 54 28.17 4.34 -19.24
CA GLY A 54 28.28 5.67 -18.63
C GLY A 54 27.34 5.97 -17.46
N MET A 55 26.49 5.03 -17.04
CA MET A 55 25.69 5.20 -15.81
C MET A 55 26.56 4.88 -14.59
N THR A 56 27.22 5.91 -14.05
CA THR A 56 27.92 5.81 -12.77
C THR A 56 26.89 5.61 -11.65
N ARG A 57 27.05 4.55 -10.86
CA ARG A 57 26.31 4.38 -9.62
C ARG A 57 26.59 5.61 -8.74
N ARG A 58 25.57 6.42 -8.45
CA ARG A 58 25.70 7.49 -7.45
C ARG A 58 25.84 6.84 -6.07
N PRO A 59 26.75 7.34 -5.21
CA PRO A 59 27.01 6.79 -3.88
C PRO A 59 25.81 6.96 -2.93
#